data_AF-A0AAW4BIT2-F1
#
_entry.id   AF-A0AAW4BIT2-F1
#
_cell.length_a   1.000
_cell.length_b   1.000
_cell.length_c   1.000
_cell.angle_alpha   90.00
_cell.angle_beta   90.00
_cell.angle_gamma   90.00
#
_symmetry.space_group_name_H-M   'P 1'
#
loop_
_entity.id
_entity.type
_entity.pdbx_description
1 polymer ?
#
loop_
_entity_poly.entity_id
_entity_poly.type
_entity_poly.pdbx_seq_one_letter_code
_entity_poly.pdbx_strand_id
1 'polypeptide(L)' 'DENGEFLLLSPCGICQERLVHWGGDVKAAITTKGNQLVFKTIRELMPHHWSLVNGSAL' A
#
# COMPACT_ATOMS: atom_id res chain seq x y z
N ASP A 1 -10.29 24.35 2.35
CA ASP A 1 -11.75 24.19 2.44
C ASP A 1 -12.00 22.95 3.28
N GLU A 2 -12.77 23.07 4.35
CA GLU A 2 -13.08 21.96 5.26
C GLU A 2 -14.19 21.05 4.71
N ASN A 3 -14.80 21.43 3.58
CA ASN A 3 -15.88 20.69 2.90
C ASN A 3 -15.40 19.91 1.67
N GLY A 4 -14.10 19.82 1.44
CA GLY A 4 -13.54 19.06 0.32
C GLY A 4 -13.88 17.57 0.43
N GLU A 5 -14.03 16.91 -0.73
CA GLU A 5 -14.24 15.46 -0.76
C GLU A 5 -13.02 14.74 -0.16
N PHE A 6 -13.25 13.79 0.74
CA PHE A 6 -12.20 12.90 1.22
C PHE A 6 -11.80 11.93 0.12
N LEU A 7 -10.59 12.02 -0.38
CA LEU A 7 -10.06 11.11 -1.38
C LEU A 7 -9.18 10.03 -0.74
N LEU A 8 -9.41 8.78 -1.12
CA LEU A 8 -8.53 7.67 -0.75
C LEU A 8 -7.33 7.64 -1.69
N LEU A 9 -6.16 8.01 -1.17
CA LEU A 9 -4.90 7.99 -1.89
C LEU A 9 -4.09 6.75 -1.50
N SER A 10 -3.72 5.94 -2.49
CA SER A 10 -2.79 4.83 -2.29
C SER A 10 -1.51 5.33 -1.62
N PRO A 11 -0.89 4.54 -0.71
CA PRO A 11 0.43 4.89 -0.20
C PRO A 11 1.41 5.00 -1.37
N CYS A 12 2.22 6.06 -1.40
CA CYS A 12 3.30 6.17 -2.38
C CYS A 12 4.41 5.14 -2.12
N GLY A 13 5.35 4.98 -3.05
CA GLY A 13 6.41 3.97 -2.94
C GLY A 13 7.20 4.04 -1.62
N ILE A 14 7.59 5.23 -1.16
CA ILE A 14 8.30 5.39 0.12
C ILE A 14 7.43 4.99 1.31
N CYS A 15 6.13 5.31 1.29
CA CYS A 15 5.22 4.85 2.33
C CYS A 15 5.06 3.33 2.32
N GLN A 16 4.97 2.72 1.14
CA GLN A 16 4.92 1.25 1.00
C GLN A 16 6.19 0.60 1.56
N GLU A 17 7.38 1.10 1.21
CA GLU A 17 8.67 0.63 1.76
C GLU A 17 8.76 0.77 3.29
N ARG A 18 8.21 1.85 3.85
CA ARG A 18 8.10 1.94 5.32
C ARG A 18 7.21 0.81 5.85
N LEU A 19 6.06 0.58 5.23
CA LEU A 19 5.10 -0.45 5.64
C LEU A 19 5.66 -1.88 5.54
N VAL A 20 6.60 -2.13 4.62
CA VAL A 20 7.32 -3.41 4.48
C VAL A 20 7.97 -3.87 5.80
N HIS A 21 8.44 -2.97 6.66
CA HIS A 21 9.05 -3.33 7.94
C HIS A 21 8.12 -4.10 8.90
N TRP A 22 6.81 -4.01 8.69
CA TRP A 22 5.81 -4.69 9.51
C TRP A 22 5.26 -5.96 8.86
N GLY A 23 5.75 -6.35 7.67
CA GLY A 23 5.36 -7.56 6.97
C GLY A 23 4.50 -7.31 5.73
N GLY A 24 4.55 -8.26 4.79
CA GLY A 24 3.86 -8.22 3.50
C GLY A 24 2.35 -8.39 3.60
N ASP A 25 1.83 -8.84 4.75
CA ASP A 25 0.41 -9.01 5.06
C ASP A 25 -0.28 -7.74 5.57
N VAL A 26 0.49 -6.69 5.88
CA VAL A 26 -0.02 -5.35 6.21
C VAL A 26 -0.94 -4.85 5.11
N LYS A 27 -2.11 -4.33 5.49
CA LYS A 27 -3.11 -3.82 4.55
C LYS A 27 -3.07 -2.30 4.46
N ALA A 28 -3.11 -1.78 3.23
CA ALA A 28 -3.28 -0.37 2.96
C ALA A 28 -4.50 -0.13 2.05
N ALA A 29 -5.20 0.98 2.29
CA ALA A 29 -6.26 1.42 1.40
C ALA A 29 -5.66 1.90 0.07
N ILE A 30 -6.33 1.59 -1.04
CA ILE A 30 -5.90 2.00 -2.38
C ILE A 30 -6.85 3.01 -3.00
N THR A 31 -6.32 3.82 -3.91
CA THR A 31 -7.11 4.64 -4.82
C THR A 31 -7.91 3.76 -5.76
N THR A 32 -9.21 4.04 -5.85
CA THR A 32 -10.15 3.39 -6.75
C THR A 32 -10.92 4.44 -7.54
N LYS A 33 -11.47 4.08 -8.70
CA LYS A 33 -12.24 5.02 -9.54
C LYS A 33 -13.47 5.59 -8.83
N GLY A 34 -14.08 4.83 -7.92
CA GLY A 34 -15.29 5.24 -7.20
C GLY A 34 -15.02 5.63 -5.75
N ASN A 35 -13.76 5.90 -5.37
CA ASN A 35 -13.37 6.30 -4.03
C ASN A 35 -13.84 5.33 -2.93
N GLN A 36 -13.97 4.04 -3.26
CA GLN A 36 -14.38 2.99 -2.33
C GLN A 36 -13.21 2.57 -1.45
N LEU A 37 -13.51 2.25 -0.18
CA LEU A 37 -12.53 1.72 0.76
C LEU A 37 -12.20 0.26 0.42
N VAL A 38 -11.12 0.07 -0.34
CA VAL A 38 -10.59 -1.24 -0.71
C VAL A 38 -9.19 -1.39 -0.13
N PHE A 39 -8.98 -2.49 0.60
CA PHE A 39 -7.68 -2.82 1.18
C PHE A 39 -6.93 -3.83 0.32
N LYS A 40 -5.63 -3.60 0.18
CA LYS A 40 -4.67 -4.52 -0.44
C LYS A 40 -3.50 -4.74 0.49
N THR A 41 -2.95 -5.95 0.47
CA THR A 41 -1.72 -6.26 1.21
C THR A 41 -0.51 -5.58 0.57
N ILE A 42 0.54 -5.29 1.33
CA ILE A 42 1.80 -4.74 0.79
C ILE A 42 2.38 -5.68 -0.28
N ARG A 43 2.22 -6.99 -0.09
CA ARG A 43 2.63 -8.00 -1.08
C ARG A 43 1.86 -7.90 -2.40
N GLU A 44 0.57 -7.56 -2.37
CA GLU A 44 -0.20 -7.29 -3.60
C GLU A 44 0.19 -5.95 -4.25
N LEU A 45 0.58 -4.95 -3.46
CA LEU A 45 1.00 -3.64 -3.97
C LEU A 45 2.41 -3.66 -4.57
N MET A 46 3.29 -4.51 -4.05
CA MET A 46 4.70 -4.63 -4.44
C MET A 46 5.04 -6.08 -4.83
N PRO A 47 4.41 -6.65 -5.88
CA PRO A 47 4.57 -8.06 -6.23
C PRO A 47 6.00 -8.44 -6.65
N HIS A 48 6.80 -7.46 -7.06
CA HIS A 48 8.19 -7.64 -7.48
C HIS A 48 9.15 -6.83 -6.60
N HIS A 49 8.85 -6.71 -5.31
CA HIS A 49 9.72 -6.02 -4.36
C HIS A 49 11.13 -6.62 -4.31
N TRP A 50 12.14 -5.75 -4.22
CA TRP A 50 13.55 -6.13 -4.28
C TRP A 50 14.00 -7.05 -3.13
N SER A 51 13.31 -7.06 -1.99
CA SER A 51 13.68 -7.95 -0.87
C SER A 51 13.43 -9.43 -1.18
N LEU A 52 12.55 -9.75 -2.14
CA LEU A 52 12.21 -11.14 -2.49
C LEU A 52 13.42 -11.91 -3.03
N VAL A 53 14.34 -11.23 -3.74
CA VAL A 53 15.57 -11.86 -4.25
C VAL A 53 16.68 -11.95 -3.20
N ASN A 54 16.57 -11.18 -2.11
CA ASN A 54 17.53 -11.18 -1.01
C ASN A 54 17.19 -12.20 0.09
N GLY A 55 16.18 -13.05 -0.11
CA GLY A 55 15.75 -14.07 0.86
C GLY A 55 15.00 -13.52 2.07
N SER A 56 14.85 -12.20 2.18
CA SER A 56 13.99 -11.56 3.18
C SER A 56 12.53 -11.68 2.73
N ALA A 57 11.83 -12.67 3.28
CA ALA A 57 10.40 -12.83 3.07
C ALA A 57 9.67 -11.56 3.51
N LEU A 58 8.90 -10.99 2.59
CA LEU A 58 7.93 -9.92 2.86
C LEU A 58 6.82 -10.40 3.79
#